data_AF-A0A414ADW8-F1
#
_entry.id   AF-A0A414ADW8-F1
#
_cell.length_a   1.000
_cell.length_b   1.000
_cell.length_c   1.000
_cell.angle_alpha   90.00
_cell.angle_beta   90.00
_cell.angle_gamma   90.00
#
_symmetry.space_group_name_H-M   'P 1'
#
loop_
_entity.id
_entity.type
_entity.pdbx_description
1 polymer ?
#
loop_
_entity_poly.entity_id
_entity_poly.type
_entity_poly.pdbx_seq_one_letter_code
_entity_poly.pdbx_strand_id
1 'polypeptide(L)'
;MNLEEWKEKNKKSKNYAHFDERTSISNVWDYISNAENIKSHGFYPFIHYEKKFNKFTKGAIKEKSRHLCYSSHIDRYIYSYYGYLINQKYNDYVLRNGINDVTVAYRDNLKR
;
A
#
# COMPACT_ATOMS: atom_id res chain seq x y z
N MET A 1 -7.20 11.97 -1.59
CA MET A 1 -7.93 10.92 -2.36
C MET A 1 -9.20 10.55 -1.60
N ASN A 2 -10.35 10.38 -2.26
CA ASN A 2 -11.56 9.88 -1.61
C ASN A 2 -11.63 8.34 -1.62
N LEU A 3 -12.64 7.76 -0.95
CA LEU A 3 -12.74 6.30 -0.81
C LEU A 3 -12.94 5.58 -2.15
N GLU A 4 -13.74 6.13 -3.05
CA GLU A 4 -14.01 5.52 -4.35
C GLU A 4 -12.78 5.59 -5.27
N GLU A 5 -12.04 6.70 -5.25
CA GLU A 5 -10.73 6.81 -5.90
C GLU A 5 -9.74 5.75 -5.35
N TRP A 6 -9.73 5.52 -4.02
CA TRP A 6 -8.90 4.49 -3.41
C TRP A 6 -9.31 3.07 -3.82
N LYS A 7 -10.62 2.78 -3.89
CA LYS A 7 -11.15 1.48 -4.33
C LYS A 7 -10.79 1.20 -5.78
N GLU A 8 -10.98 2.17 -6.67
CA GLU A 8 -10.64 2.00 -8.09
C GLU A 8 -9.13 1.74 -8.27
N LYS A 9 -8.27 2.48 -7.54
CA LYS A 9 -6.82 2.21 -7.52
C LYS A 9 -6.46 0.80 -7.05
N ASN A 10 -7.28 0.21 -6.17
CA ASN A 10 -7.05 -1.12 -5.60
C ASN A 10 -7.86 -2.25 -6.26
N LYS A 11 -8.65 -1.93 -7.29
CA LYS A 11 -9.54 -2.87 -7.98
C LYS A 11 -8.83 -4.10 -8.54
N LYS A 12 -7.63 -3.91 -9.09
CA LYS A 12 -6.84 -5.01 -9.67
C LYS A 12 -6.16 -5.82 -8.57
N SER A 13 -6.41 -7.13 -8.57
CA SER A 13 -5.66 -8.10 -7.80
C SER A 13 -4.19 -8.11 -8.21
N LYS A 14 -3.32 -8.49 -7.28
CA LYS A 14 -1.90 -8.71 -7.56
C LYS A 14 -1.64 -10.19 -7.77
N ASN A 15 -0.67 -10.50 -8.64
CA ASN A 15 -0.39 -11.86 -9.09
C ASN A 15 0.95 -12.39 -8.55
N TYR A 16 1.47 -11.82 -7.44
CA TYR A 16 2.67 -12.37 -6.80
C TYR A 16 2.33 -13.67 -6.07
N ALA A 17 3.34 -14.49 -5.77
CA ALA A 17 3.13 -15.74 -5.03
C ALA A 17 2.96 -15.44 -3.53
N HIS A 18 1.97 -16.07 -2.92
CA HIS A 18 1.77 -16.12 -1.47
C HIS A 18 1.00 -17.40 -1.12
N PHE A 19 0.87 -17.69 0.18
CA PHE A 19 0.20 -18.89 0.68
C PHE A 19 -1.32 -18.77 0.73
N ASP A 20 -1.86 -17.55 0.72
CA ASP A 20 -3.30 -17.31 0.69
C ASP A 20 -3.86 -17.26 -0.73
N GLU A 21 -5.18 -17.39 -0.84
CA GLU A 21 -5.87 -17.28 -2.11
C GLU A 21 -5.78 -15.87 -2.69
N ARG A 22 -5.60 -15.80 -4.00
CA ARG A 22 -5.68 -14.53 -4.73
C ARG A 22 -7.09 -13.96 -4.60
N THR A 23 -7.16 -12.74 -4.11
CA THR A 23 -8.45 -12.07 -3.86
C THR A 23 -8.52 -10.69 -4.51
N SER A 24 -9.73 -10.13 -4.59
CA SER A 24 -10.01 -8.80 -5.11
C SER A 24 -10.59 -7.91 -4.00
N ILE A 25 -10.58 -6.59 -4.21
CA ILE A 25 -11.15 -5.66 -3.22
C ILE A 25 -12.63 -5.94 -2.95
N SER A 26 -13.40 -6.32 -3.97
CA SER A 26 -14.82 -6.64 -3.84
C SER A 26 -15.06 -7.81 -2.89
N ASN A 27 -14.17 -8.81 -2.88
CA ASN A 27 -14.33 -10.02 -2.10
C ASN A 27 -13.97 -9.82 -0.62
N VAL A 28 -13.06 -8.89 -0.32
CA VAL A 28 -12.56 -8.67 1.05
C VAL A 28 -13.05 -7.39 1.70
N TRP A 29 -13.79 -6.54 0.97
CA TRP A 29 -14.16 -5.19 1.44
C TRP A 29 -14.88 -5.23 2.80
N ASP A 30 -15.90 -6.05 2.92
CA ASP A 30 -16.71 -6.14 4.15
C ASP A 30 -15.88 -6.63 5.34
N TYR A 31 -14.88 -7.49 5.07
CA TYR A 31 -13.96 -7.96 6.10
C TYR A 31 -12.98 -6.86 6.55
N ILE A 32 -12.28 -6.22 5.60
CA ILE A 32 -11.19 -5.28 5.91
C ILE A 32 -11.70 -3.92 6.42
N SER A 33 -12.92 -3.54 6.05
CA SER A 33 -13.51 -2.25 6.46
C SER A 33 -14.01 -2.26 7.91
N ASN A 34 -14.17 -3.43 8.51
CA ASN A 34 -14.52 -3.58 9.92
C ASN A 34 -13.25 -3.68 10.79
N ALA A 35 -13.04 -2.69 11.67
CA ALA A 35 -11.89 -2.62 12.56
C ALA A 35 -11.83 -3.76 13.59
N GLU A 36 -12.97 -4.32 14.02
CA GLU A 36 -12.98 -5.43 14.98
C GLU A 36 -12.41 -6.72 14.36
N ASN A 37 -12.65 -6.94 13.06
CA ASN A 37 -12.03 -8.04 12.32
C ASN A 37 -10.51 -7.87 12.29
N ILE A 38 -10.02 -6.65 12.07
CA ILE A 38 -8.58 -6.38 11.92
C ILE A 38 -7.81 -6.45 13.23
N LYS A 39 -8.44 -6.08 14.35
CA LYS A 39 -7.82 -6.24 15.69
C LYS A 39 -7.45 -7.69 16.01
N SER A 40 -8.23 -8.65 15.50
CA SER A 40 -8.04 -10.08 15.72
C SER A 40 -7.45 -10.80 14.50
N HIS A 41 -7.17 -10.09 13.41
CA HIS A 41 -6.64 -10.67 12.18
C HIS A 41 -5.22 -11.20 12.38
N GLY A 42 -5.02 -12.48 12.05
CA GLY A 42 -3.70 -13.10 12.04
C GLY A 42 -2.94 -12.74 10.76
N PHE A 43 -2.11 -11.70 10.81
CA PHE A 43 -1.28 -11.30 9.67
C PHE A 43 -0.29 -12.40 9.28
N TYR A 44 -0.17 -12.64 7.99
CA TYR A 44 0.77 -13.62 7.46
C TYR A 44 2.20 -13.07 7.44
N PRO A 45 3.22 -13.95 7.50
CA PRO A 45 4.59 -13.54 7.25
C PRO A 45 4.74 -12.99 5.83
N PHE A 46 5.66 -12.04 5.68
CA PHE A 46 6.06 -11.56 4.35
C PHE A 46 6.91 -12.61 3.64
N ILE A 47 6.68 -12.80 2.34
CA ILE A 47 7.57 -13.58 1.49
C ILE A 47 8.64 -12.66 0.92
N HIS A 48 9.90 -12.93 1.28
CA HIS A 48 11.05 -12.21 0.76
C HIS A 48 11.41 -12.72 -0.64
N TYR A 49 11.63 -11.77 -1.55
CA TYR A 49 12.14 -11.98 -2.89
C TYR A 49 13.23 -10.95 -3.20
N GLU A 50 14.32 -11.37 -3.85
CA GLU A 50 15.34 -10.44 -4.35
C GLU A 50 15.19 -10.26 -5.86
N LYS A 51 14.78 -9.05 -6.30
CA LYS A 51 14.72 -8.71 -7.71
C LYS A 51 16.07 -8.16 -8.17
N LYS A 52 16.77 -8.92 -9.01
CA LYS A 52 18.04 -8.51 -9.64
C LYS A 52 17.78 -7.93 -11.03
N PHE A 53 18.45 -6.83 -11.37
CA PHE A 53 18.42 -6.26 -12.71
C PHE A 53 19.72 -5.55 -13.04
N ASN A 54 20.07 -5.58 -14.33
CA ASN A 54 21.23 -4.90 -14.87
C ASN A 54 20.89 -3.45 -15.19
N LYS A 55 21.64 -2.51 -14.61
CA LYS A 55 21.55 -1.08 -14.92
C LYS A 55 22.68 -0.69 -15.87
N PHE A 56 22.31 -0.15 -17.02
CA PHE A 56 23.26 0.46 -17.95
C PHE A 56 23.56 1.88 -17.50
N THR A 57 24.82 2.19 -17.24
CA THR A 57 25.29 3.54 -16.89
C THR A 57 26.63 3.82 -17.54
N LYS A 58 26.69 4.88 -18.37
CA LYS A 58 27.93 5.38 -18.98
C LYS A 58 28.79 4.28 -19.64
N GLY A 59 28.16 3.42 -20.44
CA GLY A 59 28.85 2.32 -21.14
C GLY A 59 29.19 1.09 -20.30
N ALA A 60 28.89 1.09 -18.99
CA ALA A 60 29.08 -0.06 -18.11
C ALA A 60 27.75 -0.68 -17.68
N ILE A 61 27.75 -2.00 -17.49
CA ILE A 61 26.65 -2.76 -16.90
C ILE A 61 26.95 -2.94 -15.42
N LYS A 62 26.04 -2.48 -14.55
CA LYS A 62 26.11 -2.71 -13.10
C LYS A 62 24.89 -3.47 -12.62
N GLU A 63 25.10 -4.61 -11.97
CA GLU A 63 24.02 -5.33 -11.30
C GLU A 63 23.48 -4.50 -10.13
N LYS A 64 22.16 -4.46 -10.02
CA LYS A 64 21.45 -3.85 -8.90
C LYS A 64 20.40 -4.82 -8.40
N SER A 65 20.37 -5.05 -7.10
CA SER A 65 19.32 -5.83 -6.46
C SER A 65 18.37 -4.95 -5.66
N ARG A 66 17.15 -5.44 -5.49
CA ARG A 66 16.10 -4.87 -4.65
C ARG A 66 15.47 -6.01 -3.85
N HIS A 67 15.59 -5.95 -2.53
CA HIS A 67 14.83 -6.82 -1.64
C HIS A 67 13.38 -6.35 -1.63
N LEU A 68 12.46 -7.26 -1.88
CA LEU A 68 11.02 -7.06 -1.87
C LEU A 68 10.42 -8.03 -0.85
N CYS A 69 9.46 -7.55 -0.07
CA CYS A 69 8.72 -8.34 0.89
C CYS A 69 7.23 -8.26 0.52
N TYR A 70 6.65 -9.36 0.08
CA TYR A 70 5.25 -9.43 -0.33
C TYR A 70 4.38 -9.91 0.84
N SER A 71 3.38 -9.11 1.19
CA SER A 71 2.33 -9.50 2.14
C SER A 71 1.38 -10.51 1.48
N SER A 72 0.55 -11.20 2.26
CA SER A 72 -0.56 -11.99 1.71
C SER A 72 -1.50 -11.11 0.87
N HIS A 73 -2.33 -11.74 0.04
CA HIS A 73 -3.26 -11.02 -0.82
C HIS A 73 -4.30 -10.26 0.00
N ILE A 74 -4.80 -10.83 1.10
CA ILE A 74 -5.69 -10.12 2.02
C ILE A 74 -4.95 -9.02 2.82
N ASP A 75 -3.78 -9.32 3.38
CA ASP A 75 -3.01 -8.36 4.19
C ASP A 75 -2.64 -7.12 3.39
N ARG A 76 -2.35 -7.29 2.10
CA ARG A 76 -2.09 -6.17 1.18
C ARG A 76 -3.24 -5.16 1.20
N TYR A 77 -4.48 -5.65 1.17
CA TYR A 77 -5.66 -4.78 1.20
C TYR A 77 -5.84 -4.11 2.56
N ILE A 78 -5.55 -4.81 3.65
CA ILE A 78 -5.55 -4.24 5.01
C ILE A 78 -4.52 -3.10 5.11
N TYR A 79 -3.25 -3.35 4.77
CA TYR A 79 -2.21 -2.32 4.78
C TYR A 79 -2.56 -1.12 3.91
N SER A 80 -3.09 -1.37 2.70
CA SER A 80 -3.50 -0.31 1.78
C SER A 80 -4.66 0.54 2.33
N TYR A 81 -5.65 -0.08 2.97
CA TYR A 81 -6.86 0.60 3.46
C TYR A 81 -6.55 1.41 4.72
N TYR A 82 -5.88 0.81 5.71
CA TYR A 82 -5.53 1.52 6.94
C TYR A 82 -4.47 2.58 6.69
N GLY A 83 -3.54 2.37 5.76
CA GLY A 83 -2.65 3.42 5.28
C GLY A 83 -3.40 4.61 4.68
N TYR A 84 -4.47 4.36 3.92
CA TYR A 84 -5.36 5.40 3.41
C TYR A 84 -6.07 6.17 4.55
N LEU A 85 -6.64 5.47 5.53
CA LEU A 85 -7.31 6.12 6.67
C LEU A 85 -6.35 7.00 7.48
N ILE A 86 -5.13 6.52 7.72
CA ILE A 86 -4.07 7.30 8.37
C ILE A 86 -3.74 8.54 7.55
N ASN A 87 -3.65 8.40 6.22
CA ASN A 87 -3.40 9.53 5.31
C ASN A 87 -4.48 10.61 5.43
N GLN A 88 -5.76 10.22 5.48
CA GLN A 88 -6.85 11.19 5.64
C GLN A 88 -6.73 11.96 6.97
N LYS A 89 -6.44 11.26 8.08
CA LYS A 89 -6.19 11.90 9.37
C LYS A 89 -4.98 12.83 9.34
N TYR A 90 -3.93 12.43 8.64
CA TYR A 90 -2.73 13.25 8.46
C TYR A 90 -3.02 14.52 7.66
N ASN A 91 -3.77 14.43 6.55
CA ASN A 91 -4.21 15.58 5.77
C ASN A 91 -5.02 16.57 6.62
N ASP A 92 -5.93 16.07 7.45
CA ASP A 92 -6.73 16.92 8.35
C ASP A 92 -5.86 17.60 9.41
N TYR A 93 -4.93 16.85 10.00
CA TYR A 93 -4.06 17.34 11.07
C TYR A 93 -3.23 18.54 10.64
N VAL A 94 -2.52 18.41 9.52
CA VAL A 94 -1.64 19.48 9.00
C VAL A 94 -2.39 20.71 8.52
N LEU A 95 -3.62 20.55 7.99
CA LEU A 95 -4.51 21.68 7.67
C LEU A 95 -4.91 22.43 8.94
N ARG A 96 -5.37 21.71 9.98
CA ARG A 96 -5.80 22.31 11.26
C ARG A 96 -4.66 23.02 12.00
N ASN A 97 -3.42 22.57 11.83
CA ASN A 97 -2.26 23.16 12.49
C ASN A 97 -1.54 24.24 11.65
N GLY A 98 -2.06 24.60 10.46
CA GLY A 98 -1.45 25.64 9.62
C GLY A 98 -0.07 25.28 9.06
N ILE A 99 0.28 24.00 9.02
CA ILE A 99 1.56 23.49 8.50
C ILE A 99 1.41 22.80 7.14
N ASN A 100 0.28 23.02 6.47
CA ASN A 100 -0.07 22.37 5.22
C ASN A 100 0.97 22.59 4.11
N ASP A 101 1.64 23.75 4.11
CA ASP A 101 2.61 24.13 3.08
C ASP A 101 4.04 23.71 3.41
N VAL A 102 4.27 23.18 4.62
CA VAL A 102 5.60 22.79 5.11
C VAL A 102 5.96 21.36 4.69
N THR A 103 4.98 20.45 4.66
CA THR A 103 5.21 19.02 4.42
C THR A 103 4.35 18.48 3.28
N VAL A 104 5.03 18.00 2.23
CA VAL A 104 4.42 17.42 1.03
C VAL A 104 4.44 15.88 1.03
N ALA A 105 5.30 15.27 1.84
CA ALA A 105 5.45 13.82 1.87
C ALA A 105 4.18 13.16 2.39
N TYR A 106 3.80 12.03 1.76
CA TYR A 106 2.62 11.24 2.11
C TYR A 106 1.29 12.01 2.03
N ARG A 107 1.21 13.16 1.38
CA ARG A 107 -0.03 13.92 1.18
C ARG A 107 -0.68 13.53 -0.14
N ASP A 108 -2.00 13.40 -0.14
CA ASP A 108 -2.79 13.10 -1.35
C ASP A 108 -3.91 14.11 -1.63
N ASN A 109 -3.95 15.19 -0.85
CA ASN A 109 -4.88 16.31 -0.99
C ASN A 109 -4.22 17.56 -1.65
N LEU A 110 -2.93 17.50 -1.94
CA LEU A 110 -2.20 18.52 -2.68
C LEU A 110 -2.27 18.17 -4.18
N LYS A 111 -3.43 18.40 -4.81
CA LYS A 111 -3.54 18.28 -6.27
C LYS A 111 -2.83 19.50 -6.89
N ARG A 112 -1.83 19.25 -7.74
CA ARG A 112 -1.27 20.26 -8.65
C ARG A 112 -2.09 20.31 -9.93
#